data_AF-Q0JYH8-F1
#
_entry.id   AF-Q0JYH8-F1
#
_cell.length_a   1.000
_cell.length_b   1.000
_cell.length_c   1.000
_cell.angle_alpha   90.00
_cell.angle_beta   90.00
_cell.angle_gamma   90.00
#
_symmetry.space_group_name_H-M   'P 1'
#
loop_
_entity.id
_entity.type
_entity.pdbx_description
1 polymer ?
#
loop_
_entity_poly.entity_id
_entity_poly.type
_entity_poly.pdbx_seq_one_letter_code
_entity_poly.pdbx_strand_id
1 'polypeptide(L)'
;MLRTQYQTFIAATARDWKFLARGSNIRAVDCALEDYWREMNGARDARREIASLNAIVTACIGWLKLKRGKPESRQGLVGGAEKINALFVTRRRAITNLGSEALQELYARLTQLGILTPDLRGRMKFDRRKLLVLGSGVNHGDRSPYVRELRPMGADYQNERLSYLQSGKVQAISGSGVHLTHKNLSQMMPANPQRRAEAEAIASKDVHALTLEDFQLLDAIGRENLVTGDVNYLTKSERMRYMAIVGDDGLLYDVNNQRITTHAVKVTAYAMDKYGSLFIKDADPLDDAMFFNHSSFNAGNDVICAGTLTIRNGSLRVIDNNSGHYKPTRENLHNCLSVLASEGLACSWASVNLYVFVMGEKQEHRYTANEFLRDPNGRPMRIAGGR
;
A
#
# COMPACT_ATOMS: atom_id res chain seq x y z
N MET A 1 -1.00 30.52 0.80
CA MET A 1 -2.38 30.68 0.27
C MET A 1 -2.48 29.93 -1.03
N LEU A 2 -3.65 29.31 -1.28
CA LEU A 2 -3.90 28.60 -2.53
C LEU A 2 -3.73 29.53 -3.74
N ARG A 3 -3.00 29.06 -4.75
CA ARG A 3 -2.97 29.58 -6.12
C ARG A 3 -4.29 29.29 -6.84
N THR A 4 -4.91 28.13 -6.60
CA THR A 4 -6.17 27.76 -7.26
C THR A 4 -7.34 28.58 -6.70
N GLN A 5 -7.76 29.59 -7.46
CA GLN A 5 -8.95 30.40 -7.18
C GLN A 5 -10.24 29.62 -7.43
N TYR A 6 -11.28 29.93 -6.67
CA TYR A 6 -12.58 29.26 -6.84
C TYR A 6 -13.11 29.36 -8.28
N GLN A 7 -13.09 30.57 -8.87
CA GLN A 7 -13.55 30.77 -10.25
C GLN A 7 -12.75 29.97 -11.28
N THR A 8 -11.43 29.88 -11.11
CA THR A 8 -10.56 29.06 -11.97
C THR A 8 -10.91 27.57 -11.87
N PHE A 9 -11.18 27.07 -10.66
CA PHE A 9 -11.59 25.68 -10.46
C PHE A 9 -12.96 25.38 -11.09
N ILE A 10 -13.94 26.27 -10.93
CA ILE A 10 -15.26 26.12 -11.56
C ILE A 10 -15.13 26.08 -13.07
N ALA A 11 -14.36 26.99 -13.66
CA ALA A 11 -14.12 27.01 -15.10
C ALA A 11 -13.46 25.73 -15.61
N ALA A 12 -12.45 25.21 -14.93
CA ALA A 12 -11.77 23.97 -15.30
C ALA A 12 -12.67 22.72 -15.20
N THR A 13 -13.72 22.77 -14.39
CA THR A 13 -14.58 21.60 -14.11
C THR A 13 -15.98 21.70 -14.70
N ALA A 14 -16.33 22.82 -15.34
CA ALA A 14 -17.62 23.07 -15.98
C ALA A 14 -17.83 22.18 -17.21
N ARG A 15 -19.10 21.91 -17.52
CA ARG A 15 -19.49 21.32 -18.81
C ARG A 15 -19.90 22.48 -19.71
N ASP A 16 -19.06 22.80 -20.69
CA ASP A 16 -19.27 23.94 -21.58
C ASP A 16 -19.46 25.23 -20.75
N TRP A 17 -20.53 25.99 -20.99
CA TRP A 17 -20.89 27.21 -20.25
C TRP A 17 -21.71 26.94 -18.97
N LYS A 18 -22.00 25.67 -18.62
CA LYS A 18 -22.89 25.30 -17.50
C LYS A 18 -22.11 25.05 -16.19
N PHE A 19 -21.75 26.12 -15.50
CA PHE A 19 -20.99 26.07 -14.24
C PHE A 19 -21.71 25.36 -13.08
N LEU A 20 -23.04 25.42 -13.02
CA LEU A 20 -23.82 24.75 -11.97
C LEU A 20 -24.07 23.25 -12.24
N ALA A 21 -23.81 22.78 -13.47
CA ALA A 21 -24.10 21.40 -13.90
C ALA A 21 -22.87 20.47 -13.79
N ARG A 22 -22.17 20.49 -12.64
CA ARG A 22 -20.92 19.72 -12.41
C ARG A 22 -21.12 18.39 -11.67
N GLY A 23 -22.34 18.13 -11.20
CA GLY A 23 -22.76 16.89 -10.56
C GLY A 23 -22.53 16.86 -9.06
N SER A 24 -23.33 16.07 -8.34
CA SER A 24 -23.35 16.02 -6.86
C SER A 24 -22.00 15.70 -6.23
N ASN A 25 -21.17 14.89 -6.89
CA ASN A 25 -19.85 14.52 -6.38
C ASN A 25 -18.85 15.68 -6.37
N ILE A 26 -18.94 16.63 -7.32
CA ILE A 26 -18.05 17.81 -7.36
C ILE A 26 -18.48 18.85 -6.32
N ARG A 27 -19.77 18.89 -5.97
CA ARG A 27 -20.32 19.82 -4.98
C ARG A 27 -19.57 19.79 -3.64
N ALA A 28 -19.13 18.62 -3.18
CA ALA A 28 -18.33 18.54 -1.96
C ALA A 28 -16.98 19.25 -2.05
N VAL A 29 -16.35 19.24 -3.24
CA VAL A 29 -15.11 19.99 -3.52
C VAL A 29 -15.42 21.49 -3.63
N ASP A 30 -16.53 21.85 -4.27
CA ASP A 30 -16.98 23.24 -4.36
C ASP A 30 -17.18 23.86 -2.98
N CYS A 31 -17.98 23.23 -2.13
CA CYS A 31 -18.26 23.73 -0.78
C CYS A 31 -16.96 23.91 0.03
N ALA A 32 -16.06 22.93 -0.01
CA ALA A 32 -14.79 23.04 0.71
C ALA A 32 -13.90 24.17 0.20
N LEU A 33 -13.87 24.42 -1.12
CA LEU A 33 -13.07 25.49 -1.72
C LEU A 33 -13.70 26.88 -1.50
N GLU A 34 -15.03 26.99 -1.58
CA GLU A 34 -15.77 28.20 -1.23
C GLU A 34 -15.55 28.58 0.23
N ASP A 35 -15.67 27.61 1.14
CA ASP A 35 -15.45 27.80 2.57
C ASP A 35 -14.01 28.28 2.83
N TYR A 36 -13.00 27.67 2.19
CA TYR A 36 -11.61 28.16 2.29
C TYR A 36 -11.47 29.62 1.88
N TRP A 37 -11.96 30.00 0.70
CA TRP A 37 -11.83 31.37 0.23
C TRP A 37 -12.65 32.36 1.05
N ARG A 38 -13.82 31.97 1.57
CA ARG A 38 -14.59 32.79 2.52
C ARG A 38 -13.80 33.04 3.80
N GLU A 39 -13.16 32.01 4.37
CA GLU A 39 -12.31 32.17 5.56
C GLU A 39 -11.06 33.02 5.27
N MET A 40 -10.40 32.82 4.12
CA MET A 40 -9.17 33.56 3.78
C MET A 40 -9.39 35.02 3.41
N ASN A 41 -10.60 35.37 2.97
CA ASN A 41 -11.03 36.75 2.73
C ASN A 41 -11.46 37.48 4.03
N GLY A 42 -11.55 36.77 5.17
CA GLY A 42 -11.87 37.31 6.48
C GLY A 42 -10.65 37.46 7.41
N ALA A 43 -10.89 37.46 8.72
CA ALA A 43 -9.82 37.41 9.73
C ALA A 43 -9.13 36.05 9.70
N ARG A 44 -7.81 36.04 9.47
CA ARG A 44 -7.00 34.82 9.30
C ARG A 44 -6.82 34.05 10.60
N ASP A 45 -7.80 33.22 10.94
CA ASP A 45 -7.67 32.20 11.99
C ASP A 45 -6.97 30.97 11.42
N ALA A 46 -5.77 30.67 11.94
CA ALA A 46 -4.96 29.55 11.47
C ALA A 46 -5.63 28.18 11.73
N ARG A 47 -6.47 28.03 12.76
CA ARG A 47 -7.22 26.79 13.00
C ARG A 47 -8.26 26.57 11.90
N ARG A 48 -8.96 27.63 11.50
CA ARG A 48 -9.93 27.57 10.41
C ARG A 48 -9.25 27.34 9.06
N GLU A 49 -8.12 27.99 8.81
CA GLU A 49 -7.29 27.74 7.64
C GLU A 49 -6.92 26.25 7.51
N ILE A 50 -6.39 25.65 8.58
CA ILE A 50 -6.05 24.22 8.63
C ILE A 50 -7.27 23.33 8.38
N ALA A 51 -8.40 23.63 9.02
CA ALA A 51 -9.63 22.87 8.85
C ALA A 51 -10.12 22.91 7.40
N SER A 52 -10.14 24.08 6.79
CA SER A 52 -10.55 24.28 5.39
C SER A 52 -9.62 23.57 4.40
N LEU A 53 -8.29 23.66 4.60
CA LEU A 53 -7.32 22.93 3.77
C LEU A 53 -7.51 21.41 3.88
N ASN A 54 -7.69 20.88 5.08
CA ASN A 54 -7.97 19.46 5.29
C ASN A 54 -9.31 19.02 4.68
N ALA A 55 -10.33 19.88 4.71
CA ALA A 55 -11.61 19.64 4.05
C ALA A 55 -11.45 19.53 2.52
N ILE A 56 -10.67 20.41 1.90
CA ILE A 56 -10.35 20.35 0.46
C ILE A 56 -9.65 19.04 0.11
N VAL A 57 -8.60 18.67 0.86
CA VAL A 57 -7.87 17.39 0.63
C VAL A 57 -8.82 16.21 0.74
N THR A 58 -9.67 16.18 1.78
CA THR A 58 -10.63 15.10 2.02
C THR A 58 -11.65 15.00 0.89
N ALA A 59 -12.21 16.13 0.43
CA ALA A 59 -13.17 16.17 -0.66
C ALA A 59 -12.55 15.72 -2.00
N CYS A 60 -11.33 16.15 -2.29
CA CYS A 60 -10.60 15.75 -3.50
C CYS A 60 -10.33 14.25 -3.52
N ILE A 61 -9.80 13.68 -2.42
CA ILE A 61 -9.59 12.23 -2.28
C ILE A 61 -10.92 11.49 -2.39
N GLY A 62 -11.99 12.01 -1.80
CA GLY A 62 -13.34 11.45 -1.87
C GLY A 62 -13.84 11.33 -3.32
N TRP A 63 -13.72 12.41 -4.09
CA TRP A 63 -14.10 12.41 -5.49
C TRP A 63 -13.27 11.42 -6.30
N LEU A 64 -11.93 11.45 -6.16
CA LEU A 64 -11.04 10.58 -6.94
C LEU A 64 -11.29 9.10 -6.65
N LYS A 65 -11.59 8.72 -5.40
CA LYS A 65 -12.01 7.36 -5.05
C LYS A 65 -13.27 6.93 -5.79
N LEU A 66 -14.31 7.77 -5.82
CA LEU A 66 -15.58 7.49 -6.50
C LEU A 66 -15.43 7.34 -8.01
N LYS A 67 -14.32 7.84 -8.57
CA LYS A 67 -13.99 7.77 -9.99
C LYS A 67 -12.90 6.77 -10.32
N ARG A 68 -12.37 6.06 -9.32
CA ARG A 68 -11.38 5.00 -9.52
C ARG A 68 -11.94 3.93 -10.46
N GLY A 69 -11.12 3.46 -11.39
CA GLY A 69 -11.48 2.41 -12.35
C GLY A 69 -12.45 2.85 -13.46
N LYS A 70 -12.93 4.10 -13.46
CA LYS A 70 -13.75 4.60 -14.56
C LYS A 70 -12.86 4.90 -15.78
N PRO A 71 -13.21 4.38 -16.97
CA PRO A 71 -12.39 4.58 -18.15
C PRO A 71 -12.44 6.05 -18.58
N GLU A 72 -11.31 6.55 -19.07
CA GLU A 72 -11.21 7.92 -19.60
C GLU A 72 -11.67 8.01 -21.04
N SER A 73 -11.91 6.86 -21.66
CA SER A 73 -12.45 6.70 -23.00
C SER A 73 -13.75 5.91 -22.96
N ARG A 74 -14.56 6.08 -24.00
CA ARG A 74 -15.70 5.21 -24.29
C ARG A 74 -15.47 4.57 -25.66
N GLN A 75 -15.65 3.26 -25.73
CA GLN A 75 -15.76 2.57 -27.00
C GLN A 75 -16.96 3.14 -27.77
N GLY A 76 -16.76 3.44 -29.05
CA GLY A 76 -17.86 3.74 -29.96
C GLY A 76 -18.77 2.52 -30.12
N LEU A 77 -19.93 2.72 -30.75
CA LEU A 77 -20.70 1.60 -31.31
C LEU A 77 -19.81 0.81 -32.28
N VAL A 78 -20.11 -0.48 -32.48
CA VAL A 78 -19.31 -1.44 -33.27
C VAL A 78 -18.72 -0.79 -34.53
N GLY A 79 -17.38 -0.74 -34.63
CA GLY A 79 -16.63 -0.12 -35.73
C GLY A 79 -16.28 1.37 -35.56
N GLY A 80 -16.73 2.02 -34.49
CA GLY A 80 -16.46 3.43 -34.18
C GLY A 80 -15.16 3.67 -33.41
N ALA A 81 -14.46 4.75 -33.75
CA ALA A 81 -13.25 5.18 -33.05
C ALA A 81 -13.52 5.46 -31.56
N GLU A 82 -12.55 5.11 -30.72
CA GLU A 82 -12.57 5.37 -29.28
C GLU A 82 -12.64 6.88 -29.00
N LYS A 83 -13.62 7.30 -28.20
CA LYS A 83 -13.81 8.71 -27.84
C LYS A 83 -13.36 8.99 -26.42
N ILE A 84 -12.37 9.86 -26.29
CA ILE A 84 -11.89 10.41 -25.03
C ILE A 84 -12.99 11.24 -24.35
N ASN A 85 -13.22 10.98 -23.07
CA ASN A 85 -14.04 11.81 -22.21
C ASN A 85 -13.22 12.98 -21.66
N ALA A 86 -12.98 13.97 -22.52
CA ALA A 86 -12.12 15.12 -22.22
C ALA A 86 -12.52 15.82 -20.91
N LEU A 87 -13.83 15.97 -20.66
CA LEU A 87 -14.33 16.58 -19.42
C LEU A 87 -13.94 15.79 -18.16
N PHE A 88 -13.98 14.46 -18.22
CA PHE A 88 -13.58 13.63 -17.09
C PHE A 88 -12.08 13.72 -16.80
N VAL A 89 -11.26 13.70 -17.85
CA VAL A 89 -9.80 13.87 -17.75
C VAL A 89 -9.46 15.23 -17.15
N THR A 90 -10.04 16.31 -17.67
CA THR A 90 -9.83 17.67 -17.15
C THR A 90 -10.26 17.78 -15.69
N ARG A 91 -11.41 17.22 -15.32
CA ARG A 91 -11.88 17.21 -13.92
C ARG A 91 -10.95 16.45 -13.00
N ARG A 92 -10.48 15.27 -13.41
CA ARG A 92 -9.53 14.47 -12.63
C ARG A 92 -8.25 15.25 -12.38
N ARG A 93 -7.70 15.88 -13.43
CA ARG A 93 -6.50 16.72 -13.33
C ARG A 93 -6.72 17.91 -12.40
N ALA A 94 -7.79 18.67 -12.59
CA ALA A 94 -8.11 19.83 -11.76
C ALA A 94 -8.26 19.47 -10.27
N ILE A 95 -8.96 18.38 -9.96
CA ILE A 95 -9.17 17.91 -8.59
C ILE A 95 -7.88 17.37 -7.96
N THR A 96 -7.05 16.67 -8.75
CA THR A 96 -5.75 16.17 -8.30
C THR A 96 -4.81 17.33 -7.96
N ASN A 97 -4.77 18.35 -8.81
CA ASN A 97 -3.96 19.55 -8.61
C ASN A 97 -4.41 20.32 -7.36
N LEU A 98 -5.71 20.59 -7.23
CA LEU A 98 -6.28 21.27 -6.07
C LEU A 98 -5.98 20.51 -4.76
N GLY A 99 -6.19 19.20 -4.74
CA GLY A 99 -5.89 18.37 -3.57
C GLY A 99 -4.41 18.38 -3.20
N SER A 100 -3.51 18.33 -4.20
CA SER A 100 -2.07 18.35 -3.98
C SER A 100 -1.59 19.71 -3.44
N GLU A 101 -2.13 20.78 -3.98
CA GLU A 101 -1.85 22.15 -3.56
C GLU A 101 -2.33 22.42 -2.13
N ALA A 102 -3.57 22.02 -1.81
CA ALA A 102 -4.11 22.13 -0.46
C ALA A 102 -3.31 21.32 0.56
N LEU A 103 -2.84 20.13 0.18
CA LEU A 103 -2.00 19.30 1.04
C LEU A 103 -0.62 19.94 1.29
N GLN A 104 -0.03 20.57 0.27
CA GLN A 104 1.23 21.29 0.39
C GLN A 104 1.10 22.51 1.31
N GLU A 105 0.04 23.31 1.14
CA GLU A 105 -0.23 24.46 2.00
C GLU A 105 -0.50 24.03 3.44
N LEU A 106 -1.28 22.96 3.64
CA LEU A 106 -1.53 22.37 4.95
C LEU A 106 -0.22 21.98 5.63
N TYR A 107 0.72 21.40 4.88
CA TYR A 107 2.00 20.96 5.42
C TYR A 107 2.84 22.16 5.87
N ALA A 108 2.92 23.18 5.03
CA ALA A 108 3.63 24.41 5.34
C ALA A 108 3.05 25.08 6.60
N ARG A 109 1.71 25.15 6.72
CA ARG A 109 1.06 25.76 7.87
C ARG A 109 1.25 25.00 9.18
N LEU A 110 1.08 23.69 9.16
CA LEU A 110 1.31 22.85 10.35
C LEU A 110 2.77 22.94 10.83
N THR A 111 3.71 23.03 9.88
CA THR A 111 5.14 23.20 10.16
C THR A 111 5.42 24.57 10.79
N GLN A 112 4.91 25.65 10.19
CA GLN A 112 5.12 27.01 10.71
C GLN A 112 4.60 27.20 12.14
N LEU A 113 3.50 26.51 12.49
CA LEU A 113 2.89 26.58 13.81
C LEU A 113 3.51 25.62 14.83
N GLY A 114 4.48 24.77 14.43
CA GLY A 114 5.10 23.79 15.32
C GLY A 114 4.17 22.67 15.80
N ILE A 115 3.07 22.41 15.07
CA ILE A 115 2.05 21.40 15.45
C ILE A 115 2.08 20.16 14.55
N LEU A 116 3.02 20.09 13.59
CA LEU A 116 3.20 18.92 12.74
C LEU A 116 3.81 17.76 13.55
N THR A 117 2.95 16.92 14.12
CA THR A 117 3.38 15.69 14.80
C THR A 117 3.82 14.61 13.81
N PRO A 118 4.60 13.60 14.26
CA PRO A 118 5.01 12.48 13.41
C PRO A 118 3.83 11.72 12.79
N ASP A 119 2.78 11.45 13.57
CA ASP A 119 1.57 10.78 13.07
C ASP A 119 0.87 11.60 11.98
N LEU A 120 0.77 12.92 12.16
CA LEU A 120 0.19 13.81 11.15
C LEU A 120 1.04 13.82 9.88
N ARG A 121 2.37 13.90 10.01
CA ARG A 121 3.25 13.81 8.85
C ARG A 121 3.10 12.49 8.10
N GLY A 122 3.04 11.37 8.83
CA GLY A 122 2.76 10.05 8.28
C GLY A 122 1.47 10.05 7.45
N ARG A 123 0.39 10.55 8.05
CA ARG A 123 -0.91 10.69 7.37
C ARG A 123 -0.86 11.57 6.12
N MET A 124 -0.17 12.72 6.19
CA MET A 124 -0.07 13.63 5.05
C MET A 124 0.68 13.01 3.88
N LYS A 125 1.77 12.27 4.15
CA LYS A 125 2.50 11.54 3.12
C LYS A 125 1.67 10.41 2.52
N PHE A 126 0.91 9.68 3.34
CA PHE A 126 -0.07 8.70 2.86
C PHE A 126 -1.14 9.35 1.95
N ASP A 127 -1.71 10.48 2.37
CA ASP A 127 -2.73 11.19 1.59
C ASP A 127 -2.15 11.78 0.29
N ARG A 128 -0.88 12.23 0.28
CA ARG A 128 -0.14 12.62 -0.95
C ARG A 128 -0.04 11.47 -1.93
N ARG A 129 0.47 10.32 -1.47
CA ARG A 129 0.60 9.10 -2.29
C ARG A 129 -0.74 8.71 -2.91
N LYS A 130 -1.79 8.73 -2.09
CA LYS A 130 -3.15 8.45 -2.52
C LYS A 130 -3.71 9.43 -3.56
N LEU A 131 -3.46 10.73 -3.40
CA LEU A 131 -3.83 11.75 -4.40
C LEU A 131 -3.16 11.46 -5.74
N LEU A 132 -1.85 11.16 -5.73
CA LEU A 132 -1.09 10.85 -6.94
C LEU A 132 -1.64 9.60 -7.64
N VAL A 133 -1.82 8.49 -6.90
CA VAL A 133 -2.30 7.22 -7.47
C VAL A 133 -3.75 7.29 -7.97
N LEU A 134 -4.64 7.93 -7.23
CA LEU A 134 -6.04 8.05 -7.67
C LEU A 134 -6.20 9.10 -8.79
N GLY A 135 -5.27 10.05 -8.86
CA GLY A 135 -5.20 11.12 -9.86
C GLY A 135 -4.57 10.71 -11.18
N SER A 136 -3.67 9.71 -11.20
CA SER A 136 -3.10 9.20 -12.45
C SER A 136 -4.19 8.55 -13.32
N GLY A 137 -4.37 9.07 -14.54
CA GLY A 137 -5.26 8.51 -15.55
C GLY A 137 -4.69 7.21 -16.12
N VAL A 138 -5.55 6.28 -16.55
CA VAL A 138 -5.13 4.95 -17.01
C VAL A 138 -4.89 4.91 -18.53
N ASN A 139 -5.54 5.79 -19.32
CA ASN A 139 -5.68 5.60 -20.77
C ASN A 139 -5.16 6.76 -21.64
N HIS A 140 -4.52 7.79 -21.06
CA HIS A 140 -4.07 8.97 -21.80
C HIS A 140 -2.57 9.12 -22.00
N GLY A 141 -1.78 8.11 -21.61
CA GLY A 141 -0.32 8.22 -21.64
C GLY A 141 0.27 9.15 -20.57
N ASP A 142 -0.56 9.82 -19.75
CA ASP A 142 -0.14 10.30 -18.43
C ASP A 142 0.24 9.05 -17.63
N ARG A 143 1.56 8.77 -17.60
CA ARG A 143 2.07 7.59 -16.91
C ARG A 143 1.59 7.66 -15.46
N SER A 144 1.11 6.54 -14.94
CA SER A 144 1.12 6.31 -13.50
C SER A 144 2.46 6.84 -12.96
N PRO A 145 2.52 7.51 -11.79
CA PRO A 145 3.80 7.89 -11.21
C PRO A 145 4.74 6.67 -11.12
N TYR A 146 4.14 5.48 -11.12
CA TYR A 146 4.81 4.20 -11.22
C TYR A 146 4.80 3.69 -12.65
N VAL A 147 5.91 3.08 -13.06
CA VAL A 147 6.15 2.55 -14.42
C VAL A 147 5.04 1.60 -14.91
N ARG A 148 4.27 0.98 -14.00
CA ARG A 148 3.13 0.09 -14.28
C ARG A 148 1.98 0.31 -13.31
N GLU A 149 0.79 -0.21 -13.65
CA GLU A 149 -0.34 -0.27 -12.72
C GLU A 149 0.02 -1.13 -11.52
N LEU A 150 -0.21 -0.58 -10.32
CA LEU A 150 0.02 -1.28 -9.07
C LEU A 150 -1.02 -2.38 -8.87
N ARG A 151 -0.64 -3.61 -9.21
CA ARG A 151 -1.46 -4.80 -8.94
C ARG A 151 -1.24 -5.25 -7.50
N PRO A 152 -2.33 -5.53 -6.75
CA PRO A 152 -2.21 -6.17 -5.46
C PRO A 152 -1.57 -7.57 -5.60
N MET A 153 -0.98 -8.05 -4.52
CA MET A 153 -0.58 -9.45 -4.38
C MET A 153 -1.79 -10.38 -4.56
N GLY A 154 -1.52 -11.66 -4.83
CA GLY A 154 -2.53 -12.68 -5.05
C GLY A 154 -3.38 -12.98 -3.82
N ALA A 155 -4.09 -14.12 -3.85
CA ALA A 155 -5.03 -14.55 -2.81
C ALA A 155 -4.37 -14.86 -1.44
N ASP A 156 -3.06 -14.66 -1.32
CA ASP A 156 -2.23 -15.21 -0.25
C ASP A 156 -2.58 -14.64 1.15
N TYR A 157 -3.17 -13.45 1.22
CA TYR A 157 -3.68 -12.83 2.46
C TYR A 157 -5.18 -13.05 2.69
N GLN A 158 -5.89 -13.65 1.74
CA GLN A 158 -7.35 -13.60 1.74
C GLN A 158 -7.93 -14.31 2.95
N ASN A 159 -7.40 -15.46 3.37
CA ASN A 159 -7.96 -16.21 4.49
C ASN A 159 -7.79 -15.51 5.84
N GLU A 160 -6.67 -14.84 6.09
CA GLU A 160 -6.49 -14.01 7.30
C GLU A 160 -7.44 -12.80 7.29
N ARG A 161 -7.69 -12.22 6.12
CA ARG A 161 -8.63 -11.11 5.99
C ARG A 161 -10.08 -11.56 6.12
N LEU A 162 -10.43 -12.69 5.51
CA LEU A 162 -11.78 -13.24 5.55
C LEU A 162 -12.15 -13.66 6.98
N SER A 163 -11.25 -14.34 7.69
CA SER A 163 -11.47 -14.65 9.11
C SER A 163 -11.62 -13.38 9.97
N TYR A 164 -10.82 -12.34 9.72
CA TYR A 164 -10.99 -11.04 10.35
C TYR A 164 -12.34 -10.38 10.10
N LEU A 165 -12.84 -10.47 8.87
CA LEU A 165 -14.16 -9.91 8.55
C LEU A 165 -15.29 -10.74 9.18
N GLN A 166 -15.16 -12.07 9.19
CA GLN A 166 -16.14 -12.99 9.78
C GLN A 166 -16.26 -12.82 11.29
N SER A 167 -15.16 -12.49 11.98
CA SER A 167 -15.15 -12.20 13.42
C SER A 167 -15.71 -10.83 13.78
N GLY A 168 -16.22 -10.06 12.81
CA GLY A 168 -16.66 -8.68 13.06
C GLY A 168 -15.51 -7.72 13.32
N LYS A 169 -14.31 -8.02 12.78
CA LYS A 169 -13.07 -7.24 12.95
C LYS A 169 -12.46 -7.29 14.35
N VAL A 170 -12.63 -8.42 15.04
CA VAL A 170 -12.13 -8.63 16.41
C VAL A 170 -10.93 -9.58 16.44
N GLN A 171 -10.95 -10.66 15.65
CA GLN A 171 -9.91 -11.69 15.62
C GLN A 171 -9.54 -12.07 14.19
N ALA A 172 -8.26 -12.31 13.92
CA ALA A 172 -7.78 -12.79 12.62
C ALA A 172 -6.93 -14.04 12.84
N ILE A 173 -7.21 -15.11 12.10
CA ILE A 173 -6.39 -16.33 12.16
C ILE A 173 -5.00 -16.03 11.56
N SER A 174 -3.94 -16.55 12.18
CA SER A 174 -2.57 -16.41 11.67
C SER A 174 -2.25 -17.33 10.52
N GLY A 175 -1.94 -16.77 9.36
CA GLY A 175 -1.41 -17.51 8.22
C GLY A 175 -0.03 -18.10 8.50
N SER A 176 0.83 -17.43 9.28
CA SER A 176 2.10 -18.00 9.74
C SER A 176 1.89 -19.21 10.64
N GLY A 177 0.92 -19.13 11.57
CA GLY A 177 0.54 -20.24 12.44
C GLY A 177 -0.06 -21.40 11.65
N VAL A 178 -1.02 -21.12 10.76
CA VAL A 178 -1.61 -22.12 9.86
C VAL A 178 -0.55 -22.77 8.96
N HIS A 179 0.39 -22.00 8.41
CA HIS A 179 1.48 -22.54 7.62
C HIS A 179 2.38 -23.47 8.44
N LEU A 180 2.65 -23.13 9.71
CA LEU A 180 3.40 -23.97 10.63
C LEU A 180 2.65 -25.26 10.95
N THR A 181 1.34 -25.19 11.19
CA THR A 181 0.50 -26.38 11.39
C THR A 181 0.52 -27.26 10.14
N HIS A 182 0.29 -26.68 8.96
CA HIS A 182 0.22 -27.41 7.69
C HIS A 182 1.53 -28.14 7.39
N LYS A 183 2.67 -27.46 7.58
CA LYS A 183 4.01 -28.05 7.40
C LYS A 183 4.26 -29.24 8.34
N ASN A 184 3.73 -29.22 9.55
CA ASN A 184 3.95 -30.25 10.57
C ASN A 184 2.72 -31.15 10.78
N LEU A 185 1.75 -31.11 9.87
CA LEU A 185 0.43 -31.71 10.08
C LEU A 185 0.50 -33.21 10.38
N SER A 186 1.44 -33.92 9.73
CA SER A 186 1.66 -35.35 9.97
C SER A 186 2.00 -35.69 11.42
N GLN A 187 2.55 -34.74 12.18
CA GLN A 187 2.89 -34.90 13.60
C GLN A 187 1.75 -34.43 14.53
N MET A 188 0.74 -33.74 13.98
CA MET A 188 -0.34 -33.07 14.71
C MET A 188 -1.72 -33.63 14.36
N MET A 189 -1.77 -34.85 13.82
CA MET A 189 -3.01 -35.44 13.33
C MET A 189 -4.05 -35.61 14.46
N PRO A 190 -5.28 -35.10 14.30
CA PRO A 190 -6.33 -35.20 15.32
C PRO A 190 -6.60 -36.65 15.73
N ALA A 191 -6.94 -36.88 17.01
CA ALA A 191 -7.34 -38.19 17.49
C ALA A 191 -8.75 -38.60 17.00
N ASN A 192 -9.64 -37.62 16.80
CA ASN A 192 -10.98 -37.84 16.28
C ASN A 192 -10.92 -38.34 14.82
N PRO A 193 -11.52 -39.50 14.47
CA PRO A 193 -11.41 -40.09 13.13
C PRO A 193 -11.92 -39.19 11.99
N GLN A 194 -13.02 -38.47 12.22
CA GLN A 194 -13.59 -37.58 11.20
C GLN A 194 -12.68 -36.38 10.93
N ARG A 195 -12.23 -35.69 12.00
CA ARG A 195 -11.29 -34.56 11.86
C ARG A 195 -9.94 -35.00 11.30
N ARG A 196 -9.51 -36.24 11.59
CA ARG A 196 -8.32 -36.84 10.97
C ARG A 196 -8.48 -36.99 9.46
N ALA A 197 -9.60 -37.54 9.00
CA ALA A 197 -9.87 -37.68 7.57
C ALA A 197 -9.91 -36.31 6.85
N GLU A 198 -10.51 -35.30 7.47
CA GLU A 198 -10.52 -33.92 6.97
C GLU A 198 -9.09 -33.34 6.89
N ALA A 199 -8.26 -33.55 7.93
CA ALA A 199 -6.86 -33.13 7.94
C ALA A 199 -6.01 -33.84 6.86
N GLU A 200 -6.22 -35.14 6.65
CA GLU A 200 -5.55 -35.92 5.59
C GLU A 200 -5.90 -35.38 4.20
N ALA A 201 -7.16 -35.01 3.97
CA ALA A 201 -7.62 -34.46 2.70
C ALA A 201 -6.96 -33.12 2.33
N ILE A 202 -6.45 -32.38 3.32
CA ILE A 202 -5.81 -31.07 3.10
C ILE A 202 -4.29 -31.09 3.22
N ALA A 203 -3.71 -32.18 3.73
CA ALA A 203 -2.26 -32.30 3.97
C ALA A 203 -1.42 -32.07 2.70
N SER A 204 -1.92 -32.51 1.54
CA SER A 204 -1.23 -32.37 0.24
C SER A 204 -1.63 -31.14 -0.56
N LYS A 205 -2.63 -30.36 -0.10
CA LYS A 205 -3.03 -29.13 -0.79
C LYS A 205 -1.88 -28.13 -0.79
N ASP A 206 -1.77 -27.36 -1.86
CA ASP A 206 -0.90 -26.18 -1.84
C ASP A 206 -1.46 -25.15 -0.85
N VAL A 207 -0.61 -24.54 -0.03
CA VAL A 207 -1.03 -23.56 0.99
C VAL A 207 -1.80 -22.37 0.41
N HIS A 208 -1.53 -22.00 -0.84
CA HIS A 208 -2.21 -20.92 -1.56
C HIS A 208 -3.54 -21.35 -2.18
N ALA A 209 -3.84 -22.65 -2.17
CA ALA A 209 -5.10 -23.24 -2.63
C ALA A 209 -6.04 -23.60 -1.47
N LEU A 210 -5.67 -23.31 -0.22
CA LEU A 210 -6.50 -23.57 0.95
C LEU A 210 -7.74 -22.65 0.94
N THR A 211 -8.92 -23.24 1.13
CA THR A 211 -10.15 -22.47 1.37
C THR A 211 -10.15 -21.87 2.77
N LEU A 212 -11.13 -21.03 3.07
CA LEU A 212 -11.30 -20.50 4.43
C LEU A 212 -11.59 -21.62 5.44
N GLU A 213 -12.34 -22.64 5.05
CA GLU A 213 -12.65 -23.81 5.87
C GLU A 213 -11.39 -24.65 6.13
N ASP A 214 -10.56 -24.89 5.10
CA ASP A 214 -9.27 -25.56 5.28
C ASP A 214 -8.38 -24.79 6.27
N PHE A 215 -8.37 -23.46 6.14
CA PHE A 215 -7.60 -22.54 6.99
C PHE A 215 -8.07 -22.58 8.45
N GLN A 216 -9.39 -22.62 8.68
CA GLN A 216 -10.00 -22.74 10.00
C GLN A 216 -9.72 -24.10 10.64
N LEU A 217 -9.77 -25.19 9.86
CA LEU A 217 -9.43 -26.53 10.35
C LEU A 217 -7.96 -26.60 10.80
N LEU A 218 -7.04 -26.09 9.99
CA LEU A 218 -5.61 -26.03 10.35
C LEU A 218 -5.34 -25.13 11.55
N ASP A 219 -6.07 -24.02 11.69
CA ASP A 219 -5.98 -23.18 12.89
C ASP A 219 -6.46 -23.93 14.14
N ALA A 220 -7.60 -24.61 14.07
CA ALA A 220 -8.11 -25.39 15.19
C ALA A 220 -7.10 -26.47 15.64
N ILE A 221 -6.52 -27.22 14.69
CA ILE A 221 -5.47 -28.20 14.98
C ILE A 221 -4.24 -27.52 15.58
N GLY A 222 -3.82 -26.40 15.02
CA GLY A 222 -2.66 -25.65 15.50
C GLY A 222 -2.84 -25.14 16.93
N ARG A 223 -4.05 -24.73 17.32
CA ARG A 223 -4.32 -24.21 18.67
C ARG A 223 -4.28 -25.33 19.70
N GLU A 224 -4.82 -26.49 19.36
CA GLU A 224 -4.72 -27.70 20.20
C GLU A 224 -3.27 -28.10 20.45
N ASN A 225 -2.37 -27.79 19.50
CA ASN A 225 -0.94 -28.07 19.58
C ASN A 225 -0.09 -26.86 19.99
N LEU A 226 -0.70 -25.72 20.34
CA LEU A 226 -0.03 -24.48 20.78
C LEU A 226 1.00 -23.92 19.76
N VAL A 227 0.76 -24.11 18.46
CA VAL A 227 1.64 -23.62 17.38
C VAL A 227 1.04 -22.49 16.52
N THR A 228 -0.22 -22.15 16.74
CA THR A 228 -0.92 -21.04 16.07
C THR A 228 -1.61 -20.14 17.09
N GLY A 229 -1.97 -18.94 16.65
CA GLY A 229 -2.70 -17.95 17.41
C GLY A 229 -3.26 -16.87 16.50
N ASP A 230 -3.75 -15.78 17.10
CA ASP A 230 -4.30 -14.66 16.35
C ASP A 230 -3.20 -13.74 15.79
N VAL A 231 -3.55 -13.03 14.71
CA VAL A 231 -2.77 -11.93 14.18
C VAL A 231 -3.37 -10.62 14.65
N ASN A 232 -2.54 -9.82 15.31
CA ASN A 232 -2.89 -8.46 15.66
C ASN A 232 -2.65 -7.54 14.46
N TYR A 233 -3.64 -6.68 14.16
CA TYR A 233 -3.62 -5.75 13.04
C TYR A 233 -3.40 -4.32 13.50
N LEU A 234 -2.49 -3.61 12.84
CA LEU A 234 -2.31 -2.19 13.09
C LEU A 234 -3.51 -1.40 12.56
N THR A 235 -4.05 -0.53 13.40
CA THR A 235 -5.01 0.48 12.97
C THR A 235 -4.37 1.46 11.98
N LYS A 236 -5.20 2.29 11.34
CA LYS A 236 -4.70 3.30 10.42
C LYS A 236 -3.73 4.27 11.08
N SER A 237 -4.00 4.70 12.31
CA SER A 237 -3.14 5.64 13.02
C SER A 237 -1.82 4.98 13.38
N GLU A 238 -1.87 3.76 13.93
CA GLU A 238 -0.66 3.07 14.41
C GLU A 238 0.31 2.75 13.29
N ARG A 239 -0.19 2.31 12.12
CA ARG A 239 0.69 2.00 10.98
C ARG A 239 1.37 3.23 10.39
N MET A 240 0.82 4.44 10.59
CA MET A 240 1.49 5.66 10.11
C MET A 240 2.87 5.82 10.76
N ARG A 241 3.03 5.38 12.02
CA ARG A 241 4.31 5.43 12.74
C ARG A 241 5.42 4.60 12.09
N TYR A 242 5.02 3.55 11.37
CA TYR A 242 5.93 2.62 10.71
C TYR A 242 6.19 2.98 9.24
N MET A 243 5.71 4.14 8.78
CA MET A 243 5.86 4.51 7.38
C MET A 243 7.28 4.99 7.07
N ALA A 244 7.88 4.40 6.03
CA ALA A 244 9.15 4.84 5.47
C ALA A 244 8.92 5.83 4.32
N ILE A 245 9.66 6.94 4.36
CA ILE A 245 9.50 8.08 3.46
C ILE A 245 10.80 8.29 2.70
N VAL A 246 10.72 8.36 1.38
CA VAL A 246 11.85 8.79 0.54
C VAL A 246 12.03 10.30 0.70
N GLY A 247 13.21 10.73 1.11
CA GLY A 247 13.64 12.12 1.18
C GLY A 247 14.18 12.62 -0.16
N ASP A 248 14.32 13.94 -0.30
CA ASP A 248 14.79 14.57 -1.52
C ASP A 248 16.28 14.28 -1.82
N ASP A 249 17.02 13.79 -0.82
CA ASP A 249 18.40 13.29 -0.92
C ASP A 249 18.48 11.81 -1.35
N GLY A 250 17.34 11.18 -1.64
CA GLY A 250 17.24 9.79 -2.05
C GLY A 250 17.46 8.78 -0.93
N LEU A 251 17.35 9.19 0.35
CA LEU A 251 17.44 8.32 1.51
C LEU A 251 16.07 8.06 2.16
N LEU A 252 15.97 7.00 2.96
CA LEU A 252 14.78 6.64 3.72
C LEU A 252 14.77 7.26 5.11
N TYR A 253 13.67 7.92 5.43
CA TYR A 253 13.39 8.57 6.70
C TYR A 253 12.13 7.99 7.34
N ASP A 254 12.12 7.97 8.66
CA ASP A 254 10.91 7.71 9.42
C ASP A 254 10.00 8.96 9.46
N VAL A 255 8.86 8.84 10.13
CA VAL A 255 7.94 9.97 10.33
C VAL A 255 8.52 11.09 11.19
N ASN A 256 9.60 10.85 11.94
CA ASN A 256 10.28 11.81 12.80
C ASN A 256 11.45 12.54 12.10
N ASN A 257 11.63 12.38 10.80
CA ASN A 257 12.77 12.97 10.04
C ASN A 257 14.12 12.34 10.40
N GLN A 258 14.12 11.15 10.99
CA GLN A 258 15.33 10.43 11.31
C GLN A 258 15.64 9.44 10.19
N ARG A 259 16.91 9.38 9.80
CA ARG A 259 17.39 8.38 8.84
C ARG A 259 17.22 6.99 9.43
N ILE A 260 16.57 6.12 8.68
CA ILE A 260 16.27 4.77 9.15
C ILE A 260 17.55 3.93 9.17
N THR A 261 17.78 3.20 10.26
CA THR A 261 18.76 2.12 10.30
C THR A 261 18.10 0.89 10.89
N THR A 262 18.05 -0.20 10.12
CA THR A 262 17.51 -1.48 10.59
C THR A 262 18.47 -2.14 11.57
N HIS A 263 17.94 -2.87 12.54
CA HIS A 263 18.77 -3.63 13.47
C HIS A 263 19.60 -4.69 12.75
N ALA A 264 20.84 -4.90 13.19
CA ALA A 264 21.77 -5.83 12.54
C ALA A 264 21.39 -7.31 12.72
N VAL A 265 20.63 -7.64 13.78
CA VAL A 265 20.30 -9.01 14.19
C VAL A 265 18.82 -9.36 14.05
N LYS A 266 17.97 -8.37 13.76
CA LYS A 266 16.54 -8.58 13.59
C LYS A 266 16.17 -8.56 12.13
N VAL A 267 15.14 -9.33 11.78
CA VAL A 267 14.50 -9.23 10.49
C VAL A 267 13.58 -8.01 10.50
N THR A 268 13.80 -7.07 9.60
CA THR A 268 12.88 -5.95 9.38
C THR A 268 11.94 -6.31 8.22
N ALA A 269 10.67 -6.52 8.55
CA ALA A 269 9.61 -6.78 7.59
C ALA A 269 9.14 -5.47 6.95
N TYR A 270 8.68 -5.55 5.70
CA TYR A 270 7.98 -4.45 5.04
C TYR A 270 6.72 -4.92 4.33
N ALA A 271 5.77 -4.01 4.19
CA ALA A 271 4.68 -4.13 3.23
C ALA A 271 4.43 -2.79 2.54
N MET A 272 4.10 -2.83 1.25
CA MET A 272 3.76 -1.63 0.48
C MET A 272 2.29 -1.69 0.06
N ASP A 273 1.50 -0.70 0.47
CA ASP A 273 0.09 -0.66 0.08
C ASP A 273 -0.13 -0.31 -1.40
N LYS A 274 -1.37 -0.43 -1.86
CA LYS A 274 -1.79 -0.09 -3.22
C LYS A 274 -1.66 1.39 -3.62
N TYR A 275 -1.22 2.24 -2.71
CA TYR A 275 -0.93 3.65 -2.98
C TYR A 275 0.58 3.91 -3.00
N GLY A 276 1.42 2.88 -2.86
CA GLY A 276 2.87 3.02 -2.80
C GLY A 276 3.41 3.38 -1.42
N SER A 277 2.58 3.29 -0.36
CA SER A 277 3.05 3.58 1.00
C SER A 277 3.82 2.40 1.57
N LEU A 278 5.12 2.57 1.76
CA LEU A 278 6.00 1.58 2.40
C LEU A 278 5.88 1.68 3.92
N PHE A 279 5.54 0.57 4.56
CA PHE A 279 5.57 0.39 6.01
C PHE A 279 6.66 -0.60 6.38
N ILE A 280 7.43 -0.31 7.44
CA ILE A 280 8.52 -1.16 7.91
C ILE A 280 8.47 -1.30 9.44
N LYS A 281 8.81 -2.48 9.93
CA LYS A 281 8.93 -2.78 11.37
C LYS A 281 9.82 -4.00 11.52
N ASP A 282 10.57 -4.07 12.62
CA ASP A 282 11.12 -5.34 13.06
C ASP A 282 10.00 -6.37 13.20
N ALA A 283 10.25 -7.61 12.78
CA ALA A 283 9.26 -8.68 12.72
C ALA A 283 8.97 -9.31 14.09
N ASP A 284 9.19 -8.59 15.19
CA ASP A 284 8.71 -8.96 16.52
C ASP A 284 7.17 -8.88 16.58
N PRO A 285 6.50 -9.82 17.25
CA PRO A 285 5.04 -9.83 17.37
C PRO A 285 4.45 -8.53 17.96
N LEU A 286 3.18 -8.27 17.65
CA LEU A 286 2.43 -7.16 18.24
C LEU A 286 1.72 -7.63 19.51
N ASP A 287 1.96 -6.94 20.62
CA ASP A 287 1.35 -7.23 21.92
C ASP A 287 1.51 -8.70 22.33
N ASP A 288 0.42 -9.42 22.54
CA ASP A 288 0.37 -10.82 22.93
C ASP A 288 0.29 -11.81 21.75
N ALA A 289 0.40 -11.32 20.50
CA ALA A 289 0.40 -12.19 19.33
C ALA A 289 1.62 -13.11 19.31
N MET A 290 1.45 -14.32 18.76
CA MET A 290 2.57 -15.25 18.54
C MET A 290 3.46 -14.86 17.36
N PHE A 291 2.89 -14.18 16.37
CA PHE A 291 3.56 -13.86 15.11
C PHE A 291 3.30 -12.40 14.72
N PHE A 292 4.28 -11.80 14.05
CA PHE A 292 4.05 -10.63 13.21
C PHE A 292 3.93 -11.07 11.76
N ASN A 293 2.72 -10.97 11.20
CA ASN A 293 2.49 -11.29 9.80
C ASN A 293 2.50 -10.00 8.98
N HIS A 294 2.95 -10.07 7.71
CA HIS A 294 2.97 -8.88 6.85
C HIS A 294 1.59 -8.26 6.66
N SER A 295 0.51 -9.05 6.76
CA SER A 295 -0.88 -8.57 6.79
C SER A 295 -1.16 -7.57 7.92
N SER A 296 -0.44 -7.65 9.04
CA SER A 296 -0.58 -6.73 10.17
C SER A 296 -0.39 -5.28 9.80
N PHE A 297 0.48 -4.97 8.81
CA PHE A 297 0.70 -3.59 8.36
C PHE A 297 -0.57 -2.92 7.82
N ASN A 298 -1.40 -3.65 7.08
CA ASN A 298 -2.53 -3.09 6.36
C ASN A 298 -3.87 -3.70 6.77
N ALA A 299 -3.92 -4.29 7.97
CA ALA A 299 -5.08 -5.00 8.51
C ALA A 299 -5.67 -6.04 7.54
N GLY A 300 -4.80 -6.80 6.87
CA GLY A 300 -5.18 -7.80 5.86
C GLY A 300 -5.76 -7.22 4.55
N ASN A 301 -5.74 -5.90 4.34
CA ASN A 301 -6.07 -5.36 3.01
C ASN A 301 -4.89 -5.57 2.05
N ASP A 302 -5.20 -5.63 0.76
CA ASP A 302 -4.21 -5.83 -0.29
C ASP A 302 -3.01 -4.88 -0.22
N VAL A 303 -1.85 -5.46 -0.48
CA VAL A 303 -0.55 -4.80 -0.64
C VAL A 303 0.01 -5.18 -2.01
N ILE A 304 0.87 -4.34 -2.58
CA ILE A 304 1.47 -4.62 -3.89
C ILE A 304 2.69 -5.53 -3.79
N CYS A 305 3.31 -5.56 -2.59
CA CYS A 305 4.45 -6.37 -2.25
C CYS A 305 4.66 -6.36 -0.73
N ALA A 306 5.32 -7.40 -0.25
CA ALA A 306 5.82 -7.53 1.10
C ALA A 306 7.11 -8.36 1.09
N GLY A 307 7.89 -8.28 2.15
CA GLY A 307 9.15 -9.01 2.27
C GLY A 307 9.98 -8.47 3.41
N THR A 308 11.29 -8.51 3.27
CA THR A 308 12.24 -7.96 4.23
C THR A 308 13.20 -6.99 3.55
N LEU A 309 13.79 -6.11 4.36
CA LEU A 309 14.76 -5.15 3.88
C LEU A 309 15.82 -4.83 4.92
N THR A 310 16.93 -4.28 4.47
CA THR A 310 18.01 -3.76 5.31
C THR A 310 18.31 -2.33 4.89
N ILE A 311 18.32 -1.41 5.85
CA ILE A 311 18.61 0.00 5.62
C ILE A 311 19.72 0.42 6.58
N ARG A 312 20.71 1.17 6.08
CA ARG A 312 21.79 1.72 6.91
C ARG A 312 21.91 3.21 6.67
N ASN A 313 21.68 4.01 7.71
CA ASN A 313 21.70 5.48 7.65
C ASN A 313 20.85 6.02 6.48
N GLY A 314 19.63 5.50 6.35
CA GLY A 314 18.67 5.83 5.29
C GLY A 314 18.95 5.17 3.94
N SER A 315 20.14 4.61 3.70
CA SER A 315 20.46 3.95 2.43
C SER A 315 19.91 2.52 2.40
N LEU A 316 19.08 2.21 1.41
CA LEU A 316 18.62 0.85 1.14
C LEU A 316 19.81 -0.04 0.73
N ARG A 317 20.03 -1.14 1.45
CA ARG A 317 21.12 -2.08 1.21
C ARG A 317 20.64 -3.39 0.61
N VAL A 318 19.53 -3.92 1.12
CA VAL A 318 18.91 -5.15 0.63
C VAL A 318 17.40 -4.97 0.67
N ILE A 319 16.73 -5.49 -0.35
CA ILE A 319 15.28 -5.68 -0.37
C ILE A 319 14.98 -7.06 -0.98
N ASP A 320 14.01 -7.77 -0.43
CA ASP A 320 13.58 -9.08 -0.93
C ASP A 320 12.06 -9.26 -0.90
N ASN A 321 11.57 -10.33 -1.51
CA ASN A 321 10.17 -10.76 -1.43
C ASN A 321 9.94 -11.87 -0.39
N ASN A 322 10.80 -11.98 0.63
CA ASN A 322 10.72 -13.03 1.63
C ASN A 322 9.61 -12.73 2.64
N SER A 323 8.37 -13.03 2.25
CA SER A 323 7.18 -12.76 3.04
C SER A 323 6.57 -14.04 3.64
N GLY A 324 7.39 -15.04 3.96
CA GLY A 324 6.90 -16.32 4.47
C GLY A 324 5.94 -17.01 3.49
N HIS A 325 4.74 -17.34 3.98
CA HIS A 325 3.71 -18.05 3.21
C HIS A 325 3.03 -17.18 2.14
N TYR A 326 3.27 -15.86 2.06
CA TYR A 326 2.63 -15.01 1.03
C TYR A 326 3.33 -15.01 -0.32
N LYS A 327 4.61 -15.43 -0.36
CA LYS A 327 5.43 -15.61 -1.58
C LYS A 327 5.19 -14.57 -2.72
N PRO A 328 5.32 -13.25 -2.46
CA PRO A 328 5.15 -12.23 -3.50
C PRO A 328 5.97 -12.53 -4.74
N THR A 329 5.41 -12.26 -5.92
CA THR A 329 6.06 -12.58 -7.19
C THR A 329 7.22 -11.64 -7.51
N ARG A 330 8.01 -12.00 -8.53
CA ARG A 330 9.00 -11.13 -9.16
C ARG A 330 8.42 -9.77 -9.56
N GLU A 331 7.21 -9.77 -10.14
CA GLU A 331 6.54 -8.54 -10.56
C GLU A 331 6.13 -7.69 -9.35
N ASN A 332 5.68 -8.32 -8.25
CA ASN A 332 5.39 -7.59 -7.01
C ASN A 332 6.63 -6.86 -6.48
N LEU A 333 7.77 -7.55 -6.39
CA LEU A 333 9.03 -6.96 -5.92
C LEU A 333 9.53 -5.85 -6.87
N HIS A 334 9.42 -6.07 -8.18
CA HIS A 334 9.81 -5.08 -9.19
C HIS A 334 8.94 -3.82 -9.12
N ASN A 335 7.62 -3.96 -8.97
CA ASN A 335 6.70 -2.84 -8.81
C ASN A 335 6.99 -2.07 -7.52
N CYS A 336 7.25 -2.77 -6.40
CA CYS A 336 7.66 -2.14 -5.14
C CYS A 336 8.92 -1.28 -5.31
N LEU A 337 9.97 -1.83 -5.90
CA LEU A 337 11.23 -1.10 -6.10
C LEU A 337 11.06 0.05 -7.11
N SER A 338 10.23 -0.14 -8.15
CA SER A 338 9.91 0.89 -9.13
C SER A 338 9.18 2.08 -8.49
N VAL A 339 8.27 1.81 -7.55
CA VAL A 339 7.62 2.86 -6.74
C VAL A 339 8.67 3.67 -5.99
N LEU A 340 9.55 3.01 -5.23
CA LEU A 340 10.57 3.71 -4.45
C LEU A 340 11.53 4.52 -5.33
N ALA A 341 11.97 3.95 -6.45
CA ALA A 341 12.82 4.65 -7.41
C ALA A 341 12.13 5.88 -8.01
N SER A 342 10.84 5.78 -8.34
CA SER A 342 10.04 6.91 -8.85
C SER A 342 9.84 8.01 -7.80
N GLU A 343 9.89 7.67 -6.51
CA GLU A 343 9.88 8.63 -5.40
C GLU A 343 11.26 9.27 -5.17
N GLY A 344 12.29 8.88 -5.91
CA GLY A 344 13.65 9.43 -5.82
C GLY A 344 14.64 8.60 -5.01
N LEU A 345 14.28 7.38 -4.59
CA LEU A 345 15.16 6.55 -3.76
C LEU A 345 16.44 6.19 -4.54
N ALA A 346 17.60 6.46 -3.93
CA ALA A 346 18.88 6.05 -4.47
C ALA A 346 19.06 4.53 -4.35
N CYS A 347 19.00 3.83 -5.49
CA CYS A 347 19.05 2.36 -5.55
C CYS A 347 20.44 1.80 -5.89
N SER A 348 21.44 2.65 -6.18
CA SER A 348 22.76 2.21 -6.67
C SER A 348 23.51 1.26 -5.74
N TRP A 349 23.23 1.29 -4.44
CA TRP A 349 23.89 0.47 -3.42
C TRP A 349 23.04 -0.69 -2.91
N ALA A 350 21.84 -0.88 -3.47
CA ALA A 350 20.91 -1.91 -3.03
C ALA A 350 21.11 -3.22 -3.81
N SER A 351 21.15 -4.34 -3.10
CA SER A 351 20.93 -5.67 -3.66
C SER A 351 19.45 -6.02 -3.61
N VAL A 352 18.99 -6.77 -4.61
CA VAL A 352 17.66 -7.39 -4.62
C VAL A 352 17.86 -8.89 -4.50
N ASN A 353 17.29 -9.50 -3.47
CA ASN A 353 17.27 -10.95 -3.31
C ASN A 353 15.86 -11.42 -3.66
N LEU A 354 15.71 -12.05 -4.82
CA LEU A 354 14.43 -12.57 -5.25
C LEU A 354 14.35 -14.05 -4.93
N TYR A 355 13.35 -14.43 -4.14
CA TYR A 355 13.02 -15.82 -3.88
C TYR A 355 11.92 -16.28 -4.84
N VAL A 356 12.19 -17.34 -5.60
CA VAL A 356 11.22 -18.01 -6.46
C VAL A 356 11.06 -19.45 -6.01
N PHE A 357 9.89 -20.05 -6.27
CA PHE A 357 9.61 -21.43 -5.91
C PHE A 357 9.47 -22.24 -7.19
N VAL A 358 10.38 -23.18 -7.40
CA VAL A 358 10.42 -24.06 -8.57
C VAL A 358 10.25 -25.49 -8.07
N MET A 359 9.18 -26.16 -8.49
CA MET A 359 8.83 -27.51 -8.01
C MET A 359 8.79 -27.62 -6.47
N GLY A 360 8.31 -26.57 -5.79
CA GLY A 360 8.23 -26.51 -4.33
C GLY A 360 9.52 -26.09 -3.61
N GLU A 361 10.65 -26.04 -4.31
CA GLU A 361 11.93 -25.62 -3.74
C GLU A 361 12.13 -24.11 -3.85
N LYS A 362 12.54 -23.49 -2.73
CA LYS A 362 12.86 -22.07 -2.66
C LYS A 362 14.26 -21.82 -3.24
N GLN A 363 14.34 -21.05 -4.30
CA GLN A 363 15.59 -20.63 -4.94
C GLN A 363 15.80 -19.14 -4.74
N GLU A 364 17.04 -18.72 -4.48
CA GLU A 364 17.43 -17.31 -4.34
C GLU A 364 18.16 -16.83 -5.60
N HIS A 365 17.64 -15.77 -6.22
CA HIS A 365 18.24 -15.07 -7.34
C HIS A 365 18.64 -13.66 -6.90
N ARG A 366 19.93 -13.33 -6.99
CA ARG A 366 20.45 -12.03 -6.54
C ARG A 366 20.70 -11.09 -7.71
N TYR A 367 20.35 -9.81 -7.55
CA TYR A 367 20.55 -8.75 -8.53
C TYR A 367 21.09 -7.49 -7.86
N THR A 368 21.77 -6.61 -8.61
CA THR A 368 21.80 -5.21 -8.20
C THR A 368 20.40 -4.60 -8.44
N ALA A 369 20.01 -3.64 -7.62
CA ALA A 369 18.71 -2.98 -7.78
C ALA A 369 18.55 -2.30 -9.14
N ASN A 370 19.62 -1.73 -9.69
CA ASN A 370 19.59 -1.10 -11.02
C ASN A 370 19.37 -2.10 -12.16
N GLU A 371 19.98 -3.29 -12.09
CA GLU A 371 19.73 -4.35 -13.06
C GLU A 371 18.30 -4.88 -12.96
N PHE A 372 17.83 -5.12 -11.73
CA PHE A 372 16.48 -5.61 -11.50
C PHE A 372 15.42 -4.60 -11.95
N LEU A 373 15.61 -3.31 -11.70
CA LEU A 373 14.74 -2.24 -12.19
C LEU A 373 14.69 -2.18 -13.71
N ARG A 374 15.83 -2.37 -14.39
CA ARG A 374 15.94 -2.35 -15.85
C ARG A 374 15.27 -3.55 -16.50
N ASP A 375 15.57 -4.74 -16.00
CA ASP A 375 15.00 -6.00 -16.48
C ASP A 375 14.89 -6.99 -15.31
N PRO A 376 13.69 -7.15 -14.71
CA PRO A 376 13.52 -8.09 -13.61
C PRO A 376 13.70 -9.54 -14.07
N ASN A 377 13.61 -9.85 -15.36
CA ASN A 377 13.83 -11.19 -15.92
C ASN A 377 15.28 -11.42 -16.38
N GLY A 378 16.16 -10.44 -16.16
CA GLY A 378 17.57 -10.54 -16.47
C GLY A 378 18.25 -11.69 -15.74
N ARG A 379 19.48 -11.99 -16.16
CA ARG A 379 20.29 -13.04 -15.54
C ARG A 379 20.68 -12.64 -14.11
N PRO A 380 20.44 -13.49 -13.08
CA PRO A 380 20.93 -13.24 -11.73
C PRO A 380 22.45 -13.19 -11.67
N MET A 381 22.98 -12.45 -10.69
CA MET A 381 24.39 -12.51 -10.32
C MET A 381 24.76 -13.93 -9.88
N ARG A 382 25.99 -14.35 -10.18
CA ARG A 382 26.53 -15.62 -9.66
C ARG A 382 26.72 -15.52 -8.16
N ILE A 383 26.02 -16.35 -7.40
CA ILE A 383 26.25 -16.52 -5.97
C ILE A 383 27.47 -17.45 -5.84
N ALA A 384 28.58 -16.95 -5.27
CA ALA A 384 29.73 -17.79 -4.99
C ALA A 384 29.35 -18.82 -3.91
N GLY A 385 29.39 -20.10 -4.25
CA GLY A 385 29.22 -21.21 -3.30
C GLY A 385 27.87 -21.95 -3.29
N GLY A 386 26.98 -21.73 -4.27
CA GLY A 386 25.83 -22.62 -4.46
C GLY A 386 26.30 -23.97 -5.01
N ARG A 387 26.21 -25.03 -4.20
CA ARG A 387 26.27 -26.42 -4.67
C ARG A 387 24.95 -26.80 -5.33
#